data_AF-A0A066Z1Q3-F1
#
_entry.id   AF-A0A066Z1Q3-F1
#
_cell.length_a   1.000
_cell.length_b   1.000
_cell.length_c   1.000
_cell.angle_alpha   90.00
_cell.angle_beta   90.00
_cell.angle_gamma   90.00
#
_symmetry.space_group_name_H-M   'P 1'
#
loop_
_entity.id
_entity.type
_entity.pdbx_description
1 polymer ?
#
loop_
_entity_poly.entity_id
_entity_poly.type
_entity_poly.pdbx_seq_one_letter_code
_entity_poly.pdbx_strand_id
1 'polypeptide(L)'
;MTGDPANRITLVLLGDGYTADQQQLFREQADRAWHALLEIEPFRTYQGLFNIRRVDVVSPVPGIAESESAGRSLSTPLGMHFWCEGTARLLCADEAATARWAGQGEGPQYLIALANSTEYGGAGGTGVTTLAGGSPDAGRIIQHEIGHTVGALGDEYDSAPGDPDYPNLSAVDAEEMARDKVKWWRWLGAVSPDGGGPVGAYRSANGLYRPTEDSVMRTLGGTYNLPSREAIVEQLYRQVRPADEPEPAPGQVAGRPKLHVRPLALTGARQLRIEWTVDGRPVEAGTADGTWLDTAALALAPGRRHTVTATVQDTTDWVRDEAFRAQYMTRTASWTISG
;
A
#
# COMPACT_ATOMS: atom_id res chain seq x y z
N MET A 1 -2.54 -3.88 -14.48
CA MET A 1 -1.43 -2.91 -14.37
C MET A 1 -0.14 -3.70 -14.35
N THR A 2 0.86 -3.33 -15.14
CA THR A 2 2.16 -4.01 -15.19
C THR A 2 3.25 -2.94 -15.28
N GLY A 3 3.79 -2.53 -14.14
CA GLY A 3 5.05 -1.81 -14.04
C GLY A 3 6.22 -2.78 -13.84
N ASP A 4 7.45 -2.28 -13.89
CA ASP A 4 8.65 -3.08 -13.58
C ASP A 4 8.50 -3.72 -12.20
N PRO A 5 8.44 -5.06 -12.09
CA PRO A 5 8.20 -5.73 -10.81
C PRO A 5 9.31 -5.47 -9.79
N ALA A 6 10.51 -5.03 -10.20
CA ALA A 6 11.57 -4.62 -9.28
C ALA A 6 11.27 -3.31 -8.54
N ASN A 7 10.28 -2.52 -8.99
CA ASN A 7 9.86 -1.27 -8.37
C ASN A 7 8.33 -1.19 -8.23
N ARG A 8 7.67 -2.34 -8.06
CA ARG A 8 6.23 -2.46 -7.77
C ARG A 8 6.00 -3.48 -6.66
N ILE A 9 4.92 -3.29 -5.92
CA ILE A 9 4.44 -4.27 -4.94
C ILE A 9 3.49 -5.22 -5.66
N THR A 10 3.69 -6.53 -5.56
CA THR A 10 2.79 -7.51 -6.16
C THR A 10 1.75 -7.96 -5.14
N LEU A 11 0.46 -7.69 -5.39
CA LEU A 11 -0.62 -8.34 -4.65
C LEU A 11 -0.89 -9.69 -5.30
N VAL A 12 -0.68 -10.76 -4.55
CA VAL A 12 -0.89 -12.14 -4.99
C VAL A 12 -2.21 -12.63 -4.41
N LEU A 13 -3.22 -12.82 -5.24
CA LEU A 13 -4.53 -13.33 -4.83
C LEU A 13 -4.59 -14.84 -5.09
N LEU A 14 -4.85 -15.63 -4.04
CA LEU A 14 -4.97 -17.08 -4.10
C LEU A 14 -6.35 -17.51 -3.62
N GLY A 15 -6.92 -18.55 -4.21
CA GLY A 15 -8.21 -19.10 -3.80
C GLY A 15 -8.07 -20.40 -3.03
N ASP A 16 -8.87 -20.62 -1.99
CA ASP A 16 -8.96 -21.88 -1.27
C ASP A 16 -10.42 -22.34 -1.15
N GLY A 17 -10.66 -23.64 -1.25
CA GLY A 17 -12.01 -24.21 -1.28
C GLY A 17 -12.74 -24.05 -2.63
N TYR A 18 -12.07 -23.59 -3.70
CA TYR A 18 -12.65 -23.56 -5.05
C TYR A 18 -12.23 -24.80 -5.84
N THR A 19 -13.19 -25.63 -6.22
CA THR A 19 -12.95 -26.79 -7.09
C THR A 19 -12.62 -26.36 -8.53
N ALA A 20 -12.29 -27.34 -9.40
CA ALA A 20 -11.92 -27.08 -10.80
C ALA A 20 -13.04 -26.36 -11.58
N ASP A 21 -14.30 -26.71 -11.33
CA ASP A 21 -15.50 -26.10 -11.91
C ASP A 21 -15.89 -24.77 -11.26
N GLN A 22 -15.32 -24.44 -10.09
CA GLN A 22 -15.55 -23.17 -9.38
C GLN A 22 -14.46 -22.13 -9.61
N GLN A 23 -13.45 -22.41 -10.46
CA GLN A 23 -12.37 -21.43 -10.71
C GLN A 23 -12.91 -20.13 -11.31
N GLN A 24 -13.98 -20.18 -12.12
CA GLN A 24 -14.60 -18.94 -12.61
C GLN A 24 -15.17 -18.08 -11.47
N LEU A 25 -15.79 -18.70 -10.45
CA LEU A 25 -16.28 -18.01 -9.26
C LEU A 25 -15.13 -17.36 -8.48
N PHE A 26 -14.02 -18.08 -8.29
CA PHE A 26 -12.82 -17.51 -7.66
C PHE A 26 -12.32 -16.27 -8.40
N ARG A 27 -12.21 -16.36 -9.73
CA ARG A 27 -11.74 -15.23 -10.55
C ARG A 27 -12.60 -13.99 -10.37
N GLU A 28 -13.91 -14.15 -10.40
CA GLU A 28 -14.87 -13.06 -10.19
C GLU A 28 -14.80 -12.48 -8.77
N GLN A 29 -14.62 -13.33 -7.75
CA GLN A 29 -14.46 -12.90 -6.37
C GLN A 29 -13.13 -12.17 -6.14
N ALA A 30 -12.04 -12.66 -6.72
CA ALA A 30 -10.73 -12.00 -6.69
C ALA A 30 -10.77 -10.63 -7.39
N ASP A 31 -11.42 -10.55 -8.56
CA ASP A 31 -11.57 -9.29 -9.28
C ASP A 31 -12.40 -8.28 -8.47
N ARG A 32 -13.48 -8.72 -7.80
CA ARG A 32 -14.26 -7.87 -6.89
C ARG A 32 -13.45 -7.37 -5.69
N ALA A 33 -12.68 -8.26 -5.04
CA ALA A 33 -11.87 -7.90 -3.88
C ALA A 33 -10.81 -6.86 -4.23
N TRP A 34 -10.09 -7.05 -5.33
CA TRP A 34 -9.11 -6.08 -5.81
C TRP A 34 -9.75 -4.76 -6.24
N HIS A 35 -10.88 -4.78 -6.96
CA HIS A 35 -11.56 -3.52 -7.32
C HIS A 35 -12.04 -2.75 -6.09
N ALA A 36 -12.55 -3.42 -5.06
CA ALA A 36 -12.92 -2.76 -3.82
C ALA A 36 -11.70 -2.10 -3.14
N LEU A 37 -10.53 -2.75 -3.16
CA LEU A 37 -9.29 -2.15 -2.65
C LEU A 37 -8.91 -0.88 -3.42
N LEU A 38 -9.10 -0.87 -4.74
CA LEU A 38 -8.84 0.29 -5.58
C LEU A 38 -9.80 1.46 -5.39
N GLU A 39 -10.88 1.29 -4.65
CA GLU A 39 -11.86 2.35 -4.40
C GLU A 39 -11.55 3.17 -3.15
N ILE A 40 -10.68 2.69 -2.26
CA ILE A 40 -10.34 3.35 -1.00
C ILE A 40 -8.98 4.08 -1.08
N GLU A 41 -8.88 5.27 -0.49
CA GLU A 41 -7.60 5.99 -0.36
C GLU A 41 -6.76 5.44 0.80
N PRO A 42 -5.43 5.31 0.67
CA PRO A 42 -4.60 5.83 -0.42
C PRO A 42 -4.43 4.85 -1.60
N PHE A 43 -4.88 3.61 -1.50
CA PHE A 43 -4.70 2.58 -2.53
C PHE A 43 -5.22 3.01 -3.92
N ARG A 44 -6.34 3.72 -3.97
CA ARG A 44 -6.88 4.31 -5.21
C ARG A 44 -5.87 5.22 -5.92
N THR A 45 -5.30 6.19 -5.21
CA THR A 45 -4.33 7.13 -5.79
C THR A 45 -3.04 6.41 -6.19
N TYR A 46 -2.58 5.48 -5.35
CA TYR A 46 -1.30 4.79 -5.52
C TYR A 46 -1.41 3.46 -6.28
N GLN A 47 -2.51 3.20 -6.99
CA GLN A 47 -2.69 1.92 -7.70
C GLN A 47 -1.57 1.59 -8.70
N GLY A 48 -0.91 2.61 -9.26
CA GLY A 48 0.22 2.44 -10.18
C GLY A 48 1.50 1.89 -9.51
N LEU A 49 1.54 1.79 -8.18
CA LEU A 49 2.61 1.16 -7.41
C LEU A 49 2.44 -0.35 -7.29
N PHE A 50 1.30 -0.90 -7.73
CA PHE A 50 0.98 -2.32 -7.59
C PHE A 50 0.96 -3.07 -8.92
N ASN A 51 1.44 -4.31 -8.87
CA ASN A 51 1.16 -5.36 -9.84
C ASN A 51 0.16 -6.34 -9.22
N ILE A 52 -0.70 -6.93 -10.04
CA ILE A 52 -1.71 -7.90 -9.56
C ILE A 52 -1.45 -9.23 -10.22
N ARG A 53 -1.37 -10.27 -9.38
CA ARG A 53 -1.20 -11.65 -9.81
C ARG A 53 -2.24 -12.50 -9.12
N ARG A 54 -2.99 -13.26 -9.92
CA ARG A 54 -3.92 -14.26 -9.41
C ARG A 54 -3.30 -15.65 -9.59
N VAL A 55 -3.45 -16.51 -8.59
CA VAL A 55 -3.02 -17.91 -8.61
C VAL A 55 -4.27 -18.78 -8.44
N ASP A 56 -4.68 -19.43 -9.52
CA ASP A 56 -5.81 -20.36 -9.55
C ASP A 56 -5.37 -21.68 -8.88
N VAL A 57 -5.68 -21.83 -7.59
CA VAL A 57 -5.38 -23.04 -6.80
C VAL A 57 -6.61 -23.93 -6.75
N VAL A 58 -6.51 -25.11 -7.37
CA VAL A 58 -7.64 -26.06 -7.45
C VAL A 58 -7.75 -26.86 -6.16
N SER A 59 -8.88 -26.69 -5.46
CA SER A 59 -9.19 -27.45 -4.26
C SER A 59 -9.89 -28.77 -4.59
N PRO A 60 -9.62 -29.86 -3.83
CA PRO A 60 -10.26 -31.16 -4.06
C PRO A 60 -11.72 -31.20 -3.56
N VAL A 61 -12.10 -30.26 -2.70
CA VAL A 61 -13.43 -30.14 -2.09
C VAL A 61 -13.90 -28.68 -2.18
N PRO A 62 -15.21 -28.45 -2.34
CA PRO A 62 -15.75 -27.10 -2.28
C PRO A 62 -15.85 -26.62 -0.83
N GLY A 63 -15.58 -25.33 -0.60
CA GLY A 63 -15.67 -24.71 0.70
C GLY A 63 -14.46 -24.92 1.61
N ILE A 64 -14.54 -24.33 2.80
CA ILE A 64 -13.53 -24.42 3.86
C ILE A 64 -14.19 -24.87 5.18
N ALA A 65 -13.40 -25.09 6.23
CA ALA A 65 -13.95 -25.41 7.54
C ALA A 65 -14.52 -24.15 8.21
N GLU A 66 -15.81 -24.18 8.58
CA GLU A 66 -16.56 -23.02 9.11
C GLU A 66 -17.01 -23.17 10.58
N SER A 67 -16.77 -24.32 11.21
CA SER A 67 -17.25 -24.63 12.57
C SER A 67 -16.11 -24.88 13.57
N GLU A 68 -16.33 -24.49 14.82
CA GLU A 68 -15.41 -24.70 15.96
C GLU A 68 -15.02 -26.17 16.18
N SER A 69 -15.93 -27.11 15.89
CA SER A 69 -15.66 -28.54 16.01
C SER A 69 -14.87 -29.02 14.78
N ALA A 70 -13.64 -29.47 15.03
CA ALA A 70 -12.68 -30.10 14.11
C ALA A 70 -13.15 -31.41 13.43
N GLY A 71 -14.44 -31.55 13.15
CA GLY A 71 -15.05 -32.68 12.46
C GLY A 71 -14.91 -32.57 10.95
N ARG A 72 -13.65 -32.66 10.47
CA ARG A 72 -13.10 -32.48 9.11
C ARG A 72 -12.56 -31.07 8.88
N SER A 73 -11.26 -30.90 9.16
CA SER A 73 -10.44 -30.05 8.32
C SER A 73 -10.67 -30.51 6.88
N LEU A 74 -11.42 -29.73 6.11
CA LEU A 74 -11.43 -29.91 4.67
C LEU A 74 -9.98 -29.73 4.25
N SER A 75 -9.41 -30.77 3.64
CA SER A 75 -8.02 -30.74 3.17
C SER A 75 -7.94 -29.84 1.94
N THR A 76 -8.05 -28.54 2.15
CA THR A 76 -7.91 -27.52 1.12
C THR A 76 -6.43 -27.14 0.98
N PRO A 77 -5.96 -26.78 -0.23
CA PRO A 77 -4.53 -26.53 -0.49
C PRO A 77 -3.87 -25.44 0.36
N LEU A 78 -4.62 -24.43 0.80
CA LEU A 78 -4.11 -23.35 1.66
C LEU A 78 -4.51 -23.53 3.14
N GLY A 79 -5.24 -24.60 3.48
CA GLY A 79 -5.64 -24.90 4.85
C GLY A 79 -6.55 -23.85 5.49
N MET A 80 -7.32 -23.10 4.68
CA MET A 80 -8.16 -22.04 5.20
C MET A 80 -9.27 -22.56 6.11
N HIS A 81 -9.52 -21.86 7.23
CA HIS A 81 -10.59 -22.20 8.18
C HIS A 81 -10.96 -21.02 9.09
N PHE A 82 -12.23 -20.99 9.52
CA PHE A 82 -12.73 -20.10 10.56
C PHE A 82 -12.45 -20.64 11.96
N TRP A 83 -12.85 -19.88 12.99
CA TRP A 83 -12.66 -20.22 14.41
C TRP A 83 -11.20 -20.32 14.83
N CYS A 84 -10.32 -19.64 14.09
CA CYS A 84 -8.93 -19.53 14.47
C CYS A 84 -8.82 -18.85 15.84
N GLU A 85 -7.97 -19.41 16.71
CA GLU A 85 -7.79 -18.94 18.09
C GLU A 85 -9.10 -18.84 18.91
N GLY A 86 -10.12 -19.60 18.55
CA GLY A 86 -11.44 -19.57 19.19
C GLY A 86 -12.33 -18.38 18.78
N THR A 87 -11.92 -17.58 17.79
CA THR A 87 -12.69 -16.44 17.31
C THR A 87 -13.47 -16.81 16.05
N ALA A 88 -14.80 -16.85 16.13
CA ALA A 88 -15.68 -17.33 15.07
C ALA A 88 -15.42 -16.74 13.68
N ARG A 89 -15.14 -15.44 13.62
CA ARG A 89 -14.97 -14.67 12.37
C ARG A 89 -13.52 -14.57 11.91
N LEU A 90 -12.58 -15.09 12.70
CA LEU A 90 -11.16 -15.05 12.37
C LEU A 90 -10.86 -16.18 11.38
N LEU A 91 -10.43 -15.77 10.19
CA LEU A 91 -10.14 -16.67 9.08
C LEU A 91 -8.63 -16.83 8.94
N CYS A 92 -8.12 -18.04 9.18
CA CYS A 92 -6.69 -18.33 9.08
C CYS A 92 -6.37 -19.11 7.81
N ALA A 93 -5.12 -19.04 7.36
CA ALA A 93 -4.55 -19.83 6.28
C ALA A 93 -3.20 -20.38 6.72
N ASP A 94 -2.74 -21.47 6.11
CA ASP A 94 -1.36 -21.93 6.25
C ASP A 94 -0.44 -20.98 5.46
N GLU A 95 0.31 -20.15 6.18
CA GLU A 95 1.21 -19.15 5.57
C GLU A 95 2.29 -19.81 4.70
N ALA A 96 2.83 -20.96 5.11
CA ALA A 96 3.86 -21.66 4.37
C ALA A 96 3.29 -22.29 3.08
N ALA A 97 2.08 -22.82 3.14
CA ALA A 97 1.36 -23.29 1.95
C ALA A 97 1.05 -22.13 1.00
N THR A 98 0.57 -21.01 1.54
CA THR A 98 0.23 -19.82 0.75
C THR A 98 1.47 -19.24 0.06
N ALA A 99 2.59 -19.09 0.77
CA ALA A 99 3.86 -18.65 0.21
C ALA A 99 4.39 -19.61 -0.86
N ARG A 100 4.26 -20.93 -0.65
CA ARG A 100 4.66 -21.94 -1.64
C ARG A 100 3.85 -21.83 -2.93
N TRP A 101 2.52 -21.67 -2.84
CA TRP A 101 1.65 -21.51 -4.00
C TRP A 101 1.84 -20.17 -4.69
N ALA A 102 2.07 -19.10 -3.92
CA ALA A 102 2.45 -17.81 -4.47
C ALA A 102 3.76 -17.97 -5.27
N GLY A 103 4.77 -18.63 -4.72
CA GLY A 103 6.09 -18.69 -5.34
C GLY A 103 6.80 -17.32 -5.31
N GLN A 104 8.04 -17.31 -5.79
CA GLN A 104 8.91 -16.14 -5.70
C GLN A 104 8.47 -15.01 -6.65
N GLY A 105 8.75 -13.77 -6.26
CA GLY A 105 8.59 -12.58 -7.09
C GLY A 105 9.89 -11.80 -7.27
N GLU A 106 9.94 -10.92 -8.27
CA GLU A 106 11.09 -10.03 -8.52
C GLU A 106 11.10 -8.78 -7.60
N GLY A 107 10.04 -8.59 -6.81
CA GLY A 107 9.86 -7.49 -5.88
C GLY A 107 8.99 -7.87 -4.67
N PRO A 108 8.67 -6.91 -3.79
CA PRO A 108 7.87 -7.16 -2.60
C PRO A 108 6.48 -7.72 -2.94
N GLN A 109 5.98 -8.64 -2.11
CA GLN A 109 4.68 -9.28 -2.31
C GLN A 109 3.82 -9.17 -1.05
N TYR A 110 2.53 -8.93 -1.24
CA TYR A 110 1.50 -9.18 -0.22
C TYR A 110 0.60 -10.32 -0.69
N LEU A 111 0.39 -11.30 0.17
CA LEU A 111 -0.41 -12.48 -0.12
C LEU A 111 -1.83 -12.27 0.40
N ILE A 112 -2.82 -12.47 -0.46
CA ILE A 112 -4.24 -12.36 -0.14
C ILE A 112 -4.91 -13.68 -0.48
N ALA A 113 -5.40 -14.41 0.53
CA ALA A 113 -6.07 -15.69 0.37
C ALA A 113 -7.60 -15.52 0.51
N LEU A 114 -8.32 -15.90 -0.54
CA LEU A 114 -9.78 -15.86 -0.59
C LEU A 114 -10.32 -17.25 -0.28
N ALA A 115 -11.17 -17.37 0.74
CA ALA A 115 -11.91 -18.59 1.01
C ALA A 115 -13.21 -18.65 0.20
N ASN A 116 -13.52 -19.81 -0.37
CA ASN A 116 -14.83 -20.10 -0.94
C ASN A 116 -15.87 -20.26 0.18
N SER A 117 -16.30 -19.15 0.74
CA SER A 117 -17.30 -19.08 1.81
C SER A 117 -18.13 -17.81 1.66
N THR A 118 -19.40 -17.88 2.06
CA THR A 118 -20.29 -16.71 2.18
C THR A 118 -20.32 -16.14 3.59
N GLU A 119 -19.67 -16.80 4.56
CA GLU A 119 -19.62 -16.35 5.94
C GLU A 119 -18.86 -15.02 6.07
N TYR A 120 -19.19 -14.25 7.11
CA TYR A 120 -18.45 -13.04 7.42
C TYR A 120 -17.14 -13.39 8.12
N GLY A 121 -16.01 -13.03 7.52
CA GLY A 121 -14.73 -12.99 8.21
C GLY A 121 -13.51 -12.82 7.31
N GLY A 122 -12.40 -12.57 7.97
CA GLY A 122 -11.12 -12.19 7.40
C GLY A 122 -10.09 -12.00 8.51
N ALA A 123 -8.86 -11.73 8.11
CA ALA A 123 -7.75 -11.40 8.99
C ALA A 123 -6.66 -10.67 8.20
N GLY A 124 -5.88 -9.84 8.87
CA GLY A 124 -4.76 -9.11 8.30
C GLY A 124 -3.63 -8.92 9.31
N GLY A 125 -2.51 -8.37 8.85
CA GLY A 125 -1.37 -8.02 9.71
C GLY A 125 -0.33 -9.13 9.89
N THR A 126 -0.68 -10.38 9.61
CA THR A 126 0.27 -11.50 9.53
C THR A 126 0.64 -11.81 8.07
N GLY A 127 1.46 -12.84 7.83
CA GLY A 127 2.08 -13.09 6.51
C GLY A 127 1.10 -13.30 5.35
N VAL A 128 -0.20 -13.45 5.62
CA VAL A 128 -1.28 -13.58 4.64
C VAL A 128 -2.51 -12.80 5.10
N THR A 129 -3.01 -11.90 4.25
CA THR A 129 -4.34 -11.32 4.41
C THR A 129 -5.39 -12.34 3.98
N THR A 130 -6.43 -12.59 4.77
CA THR A 130 -7.50 -13.53 4.42
C THR A 130 -8.85 -12.82 4.31
N LEU A 131 -9.72 -13.34 3.45
CA LEU A 131 -11.12 -12.94 3.39
C LEU A 131 -12.02 -14.06 2.88
N ALA A 132 -13.28 -14.07 3.31
CA ALA A 132 -14.31 -14.88 2.67
C ALA A 132 -14.77 -14.24 1.36
N GLY A 133 -14.38 -14.82 0.21
CA GLY A 133 -14.60 -14.22 -1.11
C GLY A 133 -16.07 -14.13 -1.55
N GLY A 134 -16.93 -14.99 -0.98
CA GLY A 134 -18.38 -15.00 -1.24
C GLY A 134 -19.19 -14.13 -0.29
N SER A 135 -18.58 -13.54 0.73
CA SER A 135 -19.27 -12.65 1.68
C SER A 135 -19.79 -11.39 0.98
N PRO A 136 -21.02 -10.92 1.27
CA PRO A 136 -21.50 -9.62 0.81
C PRO A 136 -20.61 -8.45 1.25
N ASP A 137 -19.90 -8.59 2.36
CA ASP A 137 -18.99 -7.59 2.91
C ASP A 137 -17.52 -7.82 2.50
N ALA A 138 -17.22 -8.77 1.61
CA ALA A 138 -15.85 -9.10 1.20
C ALA A 138 -15.01 -7.88 0.81
N GLY A 139 -15.63 -6.93 0.08
CA GLY A 139 -14.97 -5.68 -0.31
C GLY A 139 -14.63 -4.77 0.87
N ARG A 140 -15.48 -4.71 1.90
CA ARG A 140 -15.21 -3.92 3.11
C ARG A 140 -14.20 -4.60 4.02
N ILE A 141 -14.27 -5.93 4.12
CA ILE A 141 -13.32 -6.74 4.87
C ILE A 141 -11.91 -6.51 4.30
N ILE A 142 -11.69 -6.69 2.99
CA ILE A 142 -10.35 -6.46 2.44
C ILE A 142 -9.84 -5.04 2.62
N GLN A 143 -10.72 -4.03 2.54
CA GLN A 143 -10.37 -2.64 2.80
C GLN A 143 -9.90 -2.41 4.24
N HIS A 144 -10.34 -3.22 5.21
CA HIS A 144 -9.88 -3.18 6.58
C HIS A 144 -8.60 -4.02 6.78
N GLU A 145 -8.63 -5.30 6.37
CA GLU A 145 -7.52 -6.24 6.62
C GLU A 145 -6.21 -5.86 5.93
N ILE A 146 -6.30 -5.20 4.76
CA ILE A 146 -5.13 -4.68 4.07
C ILE A 146 -4.46 -3.54 4.85
N GLY A 147 -5.21 -2.84 5.72
CA GLY A 147 -4.70 -1.79 6.58
C GLY A 147 -3.71 -2.34 7.60
N HIS A 148 -4.03 -3.47 8.22
CA HIS A 148 -3.09 -4.20 9.07
C HIS A 148 -1.86 -4.66 8.27
N THR A 149 -2.08 -5.24 7.09
CA THR A 149 -1.01 -5.89 6.31
C THR A 149 -0.02 -4.88 5.71
N VAL A 150 -0.52 -3.78 5.16
CA VAL A 150 0.30 -2.78 4.46
C VAL A 150 0.68 -1.65 5.39
N GLY A 151 -0.28 -1.10 6.13
CA GLY A 151 -0.05 0.06 6.98
C GLY A 151 0.48 -0.26 8.37
N ALA A 152 0.58 -1.55 8.72
CA ALA A 152 0.83 -2.00 10.09
C ALA A 152 -0.12 -1.29 11.07
N LEU A 153 -1.40 -1.17 10.71
CA LEU A 153 -2.40 -0.50 11.53
C LEU A 153 -2.93 -1.45 12.61
N GLY A 154 -3.36 -0.89 13.73
CA GLY A 154 -4.08 -1.60 14.78
C GLY A 154 -5.59 -1.40 14.67
N ASP A 155 -6.34 -2.33 15.26
CA ASP A 155 -7.79 -2.22 15.37
C ASP A 155 -8.21 -1.08 16.30
N GLU A 156 -9.17 -0.27 15.85
CA GLU A 156 -9.68 0.88 16.60
C GLU A 156 -11.01 0.58 17.34
N TYR A 157 -11.49 -0.67 17.28
CA TYR A 157 -12.67 -1.14 18.01
C TYR A 157 -12.46 -1.13 19.52
N ASP A 158 -13.55 -0.93 20.27
CA ASP A 158 -13.50 -0.90 21.74
C ASP A 158 -13.09 -2.24 22.37
N SER A 159 -13.33 -3.35 21.67
CA SER A 159 -12.97 -4.71 22.10
C SER A 159 -11.58 -5.16 21.62
N ALA A 160 -10.85 -4.33 20.88
CA ALA A 160 -9.55 -4.70 20.33
C ALA A 160 -8.48 -4.88 21.43
N PRO A 161 -7.46 -5.71 21.21
CA PRO A 161 -6.32 -5.84 22.12
C PRO A 161 -5.66 -4.49 22.43
N GLY A 162 -5.19 -4.32 23.67
CA GLY A 162 -4.57 -3.09 24.14
C GLY A 162 -3.09 -2.98 23.75
N ASP A 163 -2.78 -2.96 22.45
CA ASP A 163 -1.42 -2.75 21.94
C ASP A 163 -1.26 -1.31 21.39
N PRO A 164 -0.51 -0.44 22.09
CA PRO A 164 -0.30 0.94 21.66
C PRO A 164 0.78 1.10 20.60
N ASP A 165 1.49 0.05 20.15
CA ASP A 165 2.66 0.22 19.29
C ASP A 165 2.29 0.57 17.84
N TYR A 166 1.07 0.20 17.42
CA TYR A 166 0.52 0.56 16.12
C TYR A 166 0.51 2.08 15.88
N PRO A 167 0.71 2.55 14.63
CA PRO A 167 0.85 3.97 14.31
C PRO A 167 -0.45 4.76 14.50
N ASN A 168 -1.61 4.10 14.43
CA ASN A 168 -2.94 4.68 14.67
C ASN A 168 -3.47 4.42 16.09
N LEU A 169 -2.69 3.84 16.99
CA LEU A 169 -3.06 3.66 18.40
C LEU A 169 -2.03 4.33 19.33
N SER A 170 -2.49 4.79 20.49
CA SER A 170 -1.64 5.48 21.47
C SER A 170 -2.05 5.18 22.91
N ALA A 171 -1.05 5.07 23.79
CA ALA A 171 -1.26 5.02 25.24
C ALA A 171 -1.36 6.42 25.88
N VAL A 172 -0.95 7.46 25.16
CA VAL A 172 -0.93 8.85 25.63
C VAL A 172 -1.99 9.70 24.93
N ASP A 173 -2.48 10.71 25.63
CA ASP A 173 -3.48 11.65 25.11
C ASP A 173 -2.89 12.70 24.14
N ALA A 174 -3.74 13.60 23.65
CA ALA A 174 -3.35 14.61 22.68
C ALA A 174 -2.36 15.66 23.23
N GLU A 175 -2.43 15.97 24.54
CA GLU A 175 -1.55 16.98 25.15
C GLU A 175 -0.13 16.41 25.27
N GLU A 176 0.00 15.21 25.81
CA GLU A 176 1.28 14.51 25.92
C GLU A 176 1.86 14.20 24.53
N MET A 177 1.02 13.74 23.60
CA MET A 177 1.43 13.49 22.21
C MET A 177 2.02 14.74 21.55
N ALA A 178 1.39 15.90 21.73
CA ALA A 178 1.86 17.18 21.20
C ALA A 178 3.17 17.64 21.86
N ARG A 179 3.26 17.51 23.20
CA ARG A 179 4.43 17.91 23.98
C ARG A 179 5.68 17.12 23.59
N ASP A 180 5.53 15.79 23.49
CA ASP A 180 6.65 14.88 23.31
C ASP A 180 6.90 14.52 21.84
N LYS A 181 6.04 15.01 20.93
CA LYS A 181 6.12 14.83 19.47
C LYS A 181 6.14 13.36 19.05
N VAL A 182 5.26 12.57 19.66
CA VAL A 182 5.11 11.14 19.38
C VAL A 182 3.86 10.86 18.56
N LYS A 183 3.74 9.66 17.99
CA LYS A 183 2.56 9.20 17.25
C LYS A 183 2.13 10.20 16.17
N TRP A 184 0.86 10.60 16.13
CA TRP A 184 0.29 11.48 15.12
C TRP A 184 0.22 12.95 15.54
N TRP A 185 1.14 13.41 16.41
CA TRP A 185 1.18 14.80 16.88
C TRP A 185 1.09 15.84 15.74
N ARG A 186 1.68 15.54 14.58
CA ARG A 186 1.65 16.42 13.39
C ARG A 186 0.24 16.61 12.84
N TRP A 187 -0.69 15.70 13.12
CA TRP A 187 -2.05 15.71 12.61
C TRP A 187 -3.08 16.31 13.57
N LEU A 188 -2.76 16.51 14.84
CA LEU A 188 -3.71 17.05 15.83
C LEU A 188 -4.39 18.33 15.33
N GLY A 189 -5.72 18.33 15.34
CA GLY A 189 -6.59 19.41 14.86
C GLY A 189 -6.90 19.39 13.36
N ALA A 190 -6.27 18.53 12.55
CA ALA A 190 -6.56 18.43 11.13
C ALA A 190 -7.92 17.75 10.88
N VAL A 191 -8.76 18.31 9.99
CA VAL A 191 -10.03 17.68 9.62
C VAL A 191 -9.77 16.44 8.77
N SER A 192 -10.21 15.28 9.26
CA SER A 192 -9.95 13.99 8.64
C SER A 192 -11.11 13.57 7.70
N PRO A 193 -10.82 12.92 6.56
CA PRO A 193 -11.82 12.62 5.52
C PRO A 193 -12.72 11.41 5.83
N ASP A 194 -12.45 10.68 6.92
CA ASP A 194 -13.24 9.54 7.39
C ASP A 194 -14.61 9.93 8.00
N GLY A 195 -14.86 11.23 8.20
CA GLY A 195 -16.12 11.71 8.78
C GLY A 195 -16.15 11.67 10.31
N GLY A 196 -15.08 11.19 10.98
CA GLY A 196 -14.93 11.16 12.43
C GLY A 196 -14.43 12.47 13.05
N GLY A 197 -14.42 13.58 12.30
CA GLY A 197 -14.08 14.92 12.79
C GLY A 197 -12.58 15.28 12.70
N PRO A 198 -12.12 16.26 13.50
CA PRO A 198 -10.72 16.62 13.57
C PRO A 198 -9.91 15.51 14.24
N VAL A 199 -8.67 15.31 13.80
CA VAL A 199 -7.74 14.38 14.44
C VAL A 199 -7.44 14.86 15.86
N GLY A 200 -7.62 13.97 16.83
CA GLY A 200 -7.40 14.18 18.26
C GLY A 200 -6.84 12.92 18.91
N ALA A 201 -7.21 12.67 20.16
CA ALA A 201 -6.94 11.43 20.86
C ALA A 201 -8.23 10.94 21.51
N TYR A 202 -8.99 10.13 20.79
CA TYR A 202 -10.30 9.64 21.21
C TYR A 202 -10.14 8.35 21.98
N ARG A 203 -10.60 8.33 23.23
CA ARG A 203 -10.40 7.17 24.11
C ARG A 203 -11.35 6.03 23.74
N SER A 204 -10.79 4.83 23.58
CA SER A 204 -11.53 3.58 23.37
C SER A 204 -11.72 2.84 24.71
N ALA A 205 -12.66 1.88 24.75
CA ALA A 205 -12.96 1.15 26.00
C ALA A 205 -11.78 0.31 26.52
N ASN A 206 -10.91 -0.16 25.61
CA ASN A 206 -9.67 -0.87 25.94
C ASN A 206 -8.57 0.03 26.55
N GLY A 207 -8.82 1.32 26.71
CA GLY A 207 -7.94 2.27 27.39
C GLY A 207 -6.96 3.01 26.48
N LEU A 208 -6.84 2.61 25.21
CA LEU A 208 -6.02 3.29 24.21
C LEU A 208 -6.77 4.47 23.57
N TYR A 209 -6.00 5.32 22.88
CA TYR A 209 -6.49 6.42 22.07
C TYR A 209 -6.39 6.09 20.58
N ARG A 210 -7.37 6.56 19.82
CA ARG A 210 -7.40 6.54 18.34
C ARG A 210 -7.50 7.96 17.76
N PRO A 211 -7.21 8.18 16.46
CA PRO A 211 -7.07 9.51 15.91
C PRO A 211 -8.38 10.26 15.70
N THR A 212 -9.46 9.56 15.37
CA THR A 212 -10.78 10.15 15.03
C THR A 212 -11.90 9.38 15.74
N GLU A 213 -13.13 9.92 15.74
CA GLU A 213 -14.26 9.21 16.35
C GLU A 213 -14.54 7.85 15.68
N ASP A 214 -14.39 7.79 14.36
CA ASP A 214 -14.58 6.60 13.54
C ASP A 214 -13.57 6.56 12.38
N SER A 215 -13.30 5.36 11.86
CA SER A 215 -12.46 5.14 10.68
C SER A 215 -12.71 3.73 10.13
N VAL A 216 -12.14 3.39 8.96
CA VAL A 216 -12.21 2.01 8.45
C VAL A 216 -11.61 0.97 9.40
N MET A 217 -10.69 1.36 10.28
CA MET A 217 -10.10 0.48 11.31
C MET A 217 -11.03 0.30 12.54
N ARG A 218 -12.17 1.01 12.59
CA ARG A 218 -13.19 0.93 13.65
C ARG A 218 -14.57 0.53 13.15
N THR A 219 -14.94 0.88 11.92
CA THR A 219 -16.23 0.52 11.32
C THR A 219 -16.01 0.24 9.85
N LEU A 220 -16.41 -0.96 9.41
CA LEU A 220 -16.27 -1.37 8.01
C LEU A 220 -17.03 -0.45 7.06
N GLY A 221 -16.43 -0.20 5.88
CA GLY A 221 -17.01 0.64 4.83
C GLY A 221 -16.80 2.14 5.02
N GLY A 222 -16.07 2.56 6.06
CA GLY A 222 -15.56 3.92 6.22
C GLY A 222 -14.32 4.19 5.35
N THR A 223 -13.58 5.25 5.68
CA THR A 223 -12.28 5.54 5.08
C THR A 223 -11.19 5.59 6.15
N TYR A 224 -9.93 5.41 5.76
CA TYR A 224 -8.80 5.62 6.65
C TYR A 224 -8.71 7.08 7.12
N ASN A 225 -8.49 7.25 8.43
CA ASN A 225 -8.10 8.53 9.01
C ASN A 225 -6.71 8.98 8.53
N LEU A 226 -6.40 10.27 8.67
CA LEU A 226 -5.16 10.85 8.14
C LEU A 226 -3.89 10.15 8.67
N PRO A 227 -3.74 9.85 9.98
CA PRO A 227 -2.58 9.09 10.47
C PRO A 227 -2.46 7.70 9.86
N SER A 228 -3.58 6.99 9.69
CA SER A 228 -3.59 5.68 9.03
C SER A 228 -3.19 5.77 7.56
N ARG A 229 -3.64 6.81 6.85
CA ARG A 229 -3.24 7.06 5.45
C ARG A 229 -1.75 7.36 5.35
N GLU A 230 -1.21 8.19 6.24
CA GLU A 230 0.24 8.48 6.29
C GLU A 230 1.03 7.18 6.47
N ALA A 231 0.67 6.38 7.48
CA ALA A 231 1.33 5.11 7.75
C ALA A 231 1.31 4.17 6.53
N ILE A 232 0.18 4.04 5.83
CA ILE A 232 0.10 3.25 4.60
C ILE A 232 1.03 3.82 3.52
N VAL A 233 0.97 5.12 3.22
CA VAL A 233 1.82 5.74 2.17
C VAL A 233 3.30 5.57 2.51
N GLU A 234 3.70 5.73 3.77
CA GLU A 234 5.07 5.48 4.20
C GLU A 234 5.49 4.02 3.92
N GLN A 235 4.66 3.05 4.27
CA GLN A 235 4.97 1.64 4.02
C GLN A 235 5.07 1.33 2.51
N LEU A 236 4.25 1.96 1.67
CA LEU A 236 4.40 1.84 0.21
C LEU A 236 5.78 2.36 -0.24
N TYR A 237 6.18 3.56 0.19
CA TYR A 237 7.47 4.16 -0.20
C TYR A 237 8.70 3.53 0.46
N ARG A 238 8.53 2.71 1.50
CA ARG A 238 9.61 1.83 2.00
C ARG A 238 9.88 0.67 1.05
N GLN A 239 8.90 0.29 0.22
CA GLN A 239 8.97 -0.85 -0.70
C GLN A 239 9.24 -0.44 -2.15
N VAL A 240 8.88 0.77 -2.55
CA VAL A 240 9.07 1.28 -3.92
C VAL A 240 9.73 2.66 -3.94
N ARG A 241 10.31 3.02 -5.08
CA ARG A 241 10.91 4.32 -5.36
C ARG A 241 10.00 5.17 -6.23
N PRO A 242 9.97 6.51 -6.05
CA PRO A 242 9.10 7.44 -6.81
C PRO A 242 9.26 7.43 -8.34
N ALA A 243 10.36 6.90 -8.87
CA ALA A 243 10.57 6.75 -10.31
C ALA A 243 11.31 5.45 -10.60
N ASP A 244 11.06 4.88 -11.77
CA ASP A 244 11.84 3.77 -12.33
C ASP A 244 13.22 4.27 -12.82
N GLU A 245 14.08 3.35 -13.28
CA GLU A 245 15.41 3.73 -13.78
C GLU A 245 15.29 4.71 -14.98
N PRO A 246 16.05 5.81 -14.96
CA PRO A 246 15.99 6.80 -16.02
C PRO A 246 16.82 6.36 -17.24
N GLU A 247 16.63 7.06 -18.37
CA GLU A 247 17.31 6.75 -19.63
C GLU A 247 17.95 8.02 -20.24
N PRO A 248 19.25 8.02 -20.56
CA PRO A 248 20.25 6.99 -20.23
C PRO A 248 20.47 6.85 -18.72
N ALA A 249 21.16 5.77 -18.32
CA ALA A 249 21.52 5.58 -16.91
C ALA A 249 22.31 6.80 -16.36
N PRO A 250 22.15 7.16 -15.07
CA PRO A 250 22.88 8.27 -14.46
C PRO A 250 24.40 8.12 -14.57
N GLY A 251 25.10 9.24 -14.70
CA GLY A 251 26.56 9.28 -14.84
C GLY A 251 27.04 10.05 -16.08
N GLN A 252 28.24 9.72 -16.54
CA GLN A 252 28.81 10.39 -17.72
C GLN A 252 28.12 9.88 -18.99
N VAL A 253 27.60 10.81 -19.79
CA VAL A 253 26.92 10.50 -21.05
C VAL A 253 27.65 11.16 -22.23
N ALA A 254 27.67 10.48 -23.37
CA ALA A 254 28.33 10.98 -24.58
C ALA A 254 27.39 11.89 -25.37
N GLY A 255 27.94 12.96 -25.93
CA GLY A 255 27.18 13.92 -26.73
C GLY A 255 26.18 14.74 -25.90
N ARG A 256 25.03 15.05 -26.50
CA ARG A 256 23.94 15.84 -25.90
C ARG A 256 22.60 15.12 -26.06
N PRO A 257 22.42 13.96 -25.41
CA PRO A 257 21.20 13.17 -25.55
C PRO A 257 20.01 13.83 -24.85
N LYS A 258 18.80 13.38 -25.19
CA LYS A 258 17.65 13.61 -24.31
C LYS A 258 17.82 12.76 -23.06
N LEU A 259 17.53 13.35 -21.91
CA LEU A 259 17.53 12.68 -20.62
C LEU A 259 16.09 12.46 -20.20
N HIS A 260 15.73 11.23 -19.86
CA HIS A 260 14.37 10.83 -19.52
C HIS A 260 14.33 10.34 -18.07
N VAL A 261 13.33 10.77 -17.32
CA VAL A 261 12.92 10.18 -16.04
C VAL A 261 11.57 9.51 -16.19
N ARG A 262 11.33 8.47 -15.40
CA ARG A 262 10.12 7.64 -15.48
C ARG A 262 9.40 7.63 -14.13
N PRO A 263 8.69 8.71 -13.74
CA PRO A 263 7.96 8.77 -12.49
C PRO A 263 6.91 7.66 -12.40
N LEU A 264 6.65 7.15 -11.20
CA LEU A 264 5.54 6.23 -11.00
C LEU A 264 4.21 6.95 -11.25
N ALA A 265 3.27 6.24 -11.86
CA ALA A 265 1.95 6.78 -12.17
C ALA A 265 1.07 6.84 -10.91
N LEU A 266 0.53 8.03 -10.64
CA LEU A 266 -0.55 8.23 -9.67
C LEU A 266 -1.88 8.36 -10.42
N THR A 267 -2.95 7.92 -9.78
CA THR A 267 -4.30 7.99 -10.35
C THR A 267 -5.05 9.22 -9.87
N GLY A 268 -5.75 9.88 -10.79
CA GLY A 268 -6.50 11.09 -10.53
C GLY A 268 -5.68 12.34 -10.85
N ALA A 269 -5.92 13.41 -10.10
CA ALA A 269 -5.31 14.72 -10.38
C ALA A 269 -3.88 14.88 -9.82
N ARG A 270 -3.47 14.02 -8.87
CA ARG A 270 -2.13 14.06 -8.28
C ARG A 270 -1.11 13.50 -9.26
N GLN A 271 0.06 14.12 -9.33
CA GLN A 271 1.21 13.67 -10.12
C GLN A 271 2.48 13.90 -9.30
N LEU A 272 3.51 13.11 -9.58
CA LEU A 272 4.83 13.32 -8.99
C LEU A 272 5.46 14.57 -9.59
N ARG A 273 6.03 15.43 -8.74
CA ARG A 273 6.73 16.64 -9.17
C ARG A 273 8.08 16.25 -9.76
N ILE A 274 8.42 16.86 -10.91
CA ILE A 274 9.72 16.69 -11.56
C ILE A 274 10.39 18.05 -11.67
N GLU A 275 11.62 18.15 -11.18
CA GLU A 275 12.43 19.36 -11.26
C GLU A 275 13.76 19.05 -11.94
N TRP A 276 14.15 19.89 -12.89
CA TRP A 276 15.44 19.80 -13.59
C TRP A 276 16.35 20.95 -13.19
N THR A 277 17.62 20.65 -12.98
CA THR A 277 18.66 21.67 -12.76
C THR A 277 19.90 21.39 -13.61
N VAL A 278 20.60 22.46 -13.98
CA VAL A 278 21.92 22.42 -14.64
C VAL A 278 22.90 23.21 -13.77
N ASP A 279 23.94 22.55 -13.27
CA ASP A 279 24.89 23.09 -12.29
C ASP A 279 24.19 23.75 -11.08
N GLY A 280 23.10 23.12 -10.62
CA GLY A 280 22.28 23.59 -9.49
C GLY A 280 21.30 24.73 -9.81
N ARG A 281 21.22 25.19 -11.06
CA ARG A 281 20.24 26.21 -11.48
C ARG A 281 19.02 25.56 -12.13
N PRO A 282 17.78 25.92 -11.75
CA PRO A 282 16.58 25.37 -12.38
C PRO A 282 16.53 25.61 -13.88
N VAL A 283 16.05 24.62 -14.62
CA VAL A 283 15.75 24.72 -16.06
C VAL A 283 14.37 24.12 -16.34
N GLU A 284 13.69 24.68 -17.34
CA GLU A 284 12.43 24.13 -17.81
C GLU A 284 12.67 22.87 -18.64
N ALA A 285 11.82 21.87 -18.43
CA ALA A 285 11.80 20.68 -19.27
C ALA A 285 11.27 21.01 -20.68
N GLY A 286 11.61 20.16 -21.65
CA GLY A 286 11.09 20.31 -23.02
C GLY A 286 9.64 19.86 -23.18
N THR A 287 8.99 19.34 -22.13
CA THR A 287 7.62 18.83 -22.15
C THR A 287 6.75 19.38 -21.03
N ALA A 288 5.44 19.38 -21.29
CA ALA A 288 4.43 19.72 -20.29
C ALA A 288 4.41 18.76 -19.08
N ASP A 289 4.81 17.50 -19.28
CA ASP A 289 4.86 16.49 -18.21
C ASP A 289 6.21 16.42 -17.47
N GLY A 290 7.21 17.21 -17.90
CA GLY A 290 8.53 17.26 -17.28
C GLY A 290 9.37 15.99 -17.41
N THR A 291 8.91 14.95 -18.11
CA THR A 291 9.55 13.62 -18.10
C THR A 291 10.86 13.55 -18.86
N TRP A 292 11.18 14.55 -19.70
CA TRP A 292 12.49 14.61 -20.34
C TRP A 292 13.02 16.03 -20.56
N LEU A 293 14.35 16.12 -20.62
CA LEU A 293 15.10 17.33 -20.93
C LEU A 293 15.95 17.12 -22.18
N ASP A 294 15.78 17.98 -23.19
CA ASP A 294 16.65 17.99 -24.36
C ASP A 294 17.92 18.78 -24.06
N THR A 295 19.00 18.05 -23.79
CA THR A 295 20.27 18.69 -23.43
C THR A 295 20.89 19.44 -24.60
N ALA A 296 20.50 19.18 -25.86
CA ALA A 296 20.99 19.92 -27.02
C ALA A 296 20.43 21.35 -27.09
N ALA A 297 19.25 21.58 -26.50
CA ALA A 297 18.63 22.91 -26.42
C ALA A 297 19.24 23.81 -25.33
N LEU A 298 20.07 23.26 -24.44
CA LEU A 298 20.71 24.03 -23.37
C LEU A 298 21.83 24.92 -23.92
N ALA A 299 21.96 26.14 -23.42
CA ALA A 299 23.10 27.02 -23.72
C ALA A 299 24.28 26.70 -22.77
N LEU A 300 25.12 25.74 -23.17
CA LEU A 300 26.26 25.26 -22.38
C LEU A 300 27.57 25.83 -22.91
N ALA A 301 28.58 25.96 -22.03
CA ALA A 301 29.87 26.49 -22.42
C ALA A 301 30.70 25.41 -23.14
N PRO A 302 31.17 25.65 -24.39
CA PRO A 302 31.91 24.64 -25.15
C PRO A 302 33.11 24.07 -24.40
N GLY A 303 33.21 22.74 -24.36
CA GLY A 303 34.33 22.05 -23.73
C GLY A 303 34.28 22.00 -22.19
N ARG A 304 33.27 22.62 -21.56
CA ARG A 304 33.03 22.50 -20.12
C ARG A 304 32.12 21.31 -19.82
N ARG A 305 32.36 20.66 -18.68
CA ARG A 305 31.44 19.65 -18.14
C ARG A 305 30.36 20.34 -17.30
N HIS A 306 29.12 19.91 -17.50
CA HIS A 306 27.95 20.38 -16.78
C HIS A 306 27.25 19.20 -16.10
N THR A 307 26.72 19.44 -14.91
CA THR A 307 25.91 18.44 -14.19
C THR A 307 24.44 18.75 -14.40
N VAL A 308 23.72 17.83 -15.03
CA VAL A 308 22.27 17.89 -15.13
C VAL A 308 21.68 16.99 -14.06
N THR A 309 20.73 17.49 -13.28
CA THR A 309 20.07 16.72 -12.23
C THR A 309 18.57 16.80 -12.40
N ALA A 310 17.90 15.65 -12.36
CA ALA A 310 16.46 15.53 -12.24
C ALA A 310 16.08 15.06 -10.84
N THR A 311 15.09 15.69 -10.22
CA THR A 311 14.51 15.28 -8.95
C THR A 311 13.03 14.94 -9.17
N VAL A 312 12.65 13.70 -8.87
CA VAL A 312 11.26 13.23 -8.86
C VAL A 312 10.81 13.11 -7.42
N GLN A 313 9.72 13.77 -7.05
CA GLN A 313 9.23 13.82 -5.68
C GLN A 313 7.71 13.61 -5.61
N ASP A 314 7.24 12.79 -4.68
CA ASP A 314 5.85 12.83 -4.25
C ASP A 314 5.64 13.97 -3.26
N THR A 315 4.78 14.91 -3.64
CA THR A 315 4.47 16.11 -2.86
C THR A 315 3.15 16.02 -2.12
N THR A 316 2.56 14.82 -2.02
CA THR A 316 1.30 14.62 -1.30
C THR A 316 1.35 15.22 0.10
N ASP A 317 0.23 15.81 0.48
CA ASP A 317 0.00 16.35 1.82
C ASP A 317 -0.41 15.26 2.83
N TRP A 318 -0.55 14.02 2.37
CA TRP A 318 -0.85 12.84 3.21
C TRP A 318 0.35 12.32 4.00
N VAL A 319 1.54 12.87 3.78
CA VAL A 319 2.73 12.62 4.61
C VAL A 319 3.26 13.96 5.10
N ARG A 320 3.31 14.14 6.42
CA ARG A 320 3.82 15.33 7.11
C ARG A 320 5.23 15.12 7.68
N ASP A 321 5.76 13.90 7.66
CA ASP A 321 7.16 13.65 7.99
C ASP A 321 8.10 14.06 6.84
N GLU A 322 8.65 15.27 6.93
CA GLU A 322 9.57 15.81 5.91
C GLU A 322 10.90 15.03 5.81
N ALA A 323 11.36 14.40 6.90
CA ALA A 323 12.56 13.58 6.85
C ALA A 323 12.28 12.29 6.05
N PHE A 324 11.11 11.68 6.28
CA PHE A 324 10.66 10.54 5.48
C PHE A 324 10.51 10.92 4.00
N ARG A 325 9.88 12.06 3.69
CA ARG A 325 9.68 12.53 2.31
C ARG A 325 11.00 12.75 1.57
N ALA A 326 11.98 13.35 2.23
CA ALA A 326 13.31 13.54 1.67
C ALA A 326 14.03 12.22 1.40
N GLN A 327 13.86 11.22 2.29
CA GLN A 327 14.56 9.95 2.20
C GLN A 327 13.93 8.95 1.24
N TYR A 328 12.61 8.79 1.26
CA TYR A 328 11.90 7.71 0.57
C TYR A 328 10.99 8.20 -0.56
N MET A 329 10.45 9.41 -0.44
CA MET A 329 9.50 9.97 -1.42
C MET A 329 10.16 10.90 -2.44
N THR A 330 11.50 10.95 -2.45
CA THR A 330 12.29 11.77 -3.37
C THR A 330 13.37 10.91 -4.02
N ARG A 331 13.49 10.97 -5.35
CA ARG A 331 14.54 10.29 -6.12
C ARG A 331 15.25 11.29 -7.02
N THR A 332 16.58 11.27 -6.98
CA THR A 332 17.42 12.14 -7.81
C THR A 332 18.24 11.30 -8.80
N ALA A 333 18.35 11.79 -10.03
CA ALA A 333 19.23 11.25 -11.06
C ALA A 333 20.13 12.37 -11.59
N SER A 334 21.43 12.10 -11.75
CA SER A 334 22.41 13.09 -12.20
C SER A 334 23.25 12.57 -13.36
N TRP A 335 23.45 13.41 -14.36
CA TRP A 335 24.27 13.15 -15.54
C TRP A 335 25.35 14.21 -15.69
N THR A 336 26.50 13.79 -16.20
CA THR A 336 27.57 14.70 -16.64
C THR A 336 27.58 14.75 -18.17
N ILE A 337 27.32 15.93 -18.73
CA ILE A 337 27.38 16.22 -20.17
C ILE A 337 28.51 17.20 -20.48
N SER A 338 28.96 17.22 -21.72
CA SER A 338 29.89 18.23 -22.25
C SER A 338 29.11 19.27 -23.05
N GLY A 339 29.46 20.55 -22.84
CA GLY A 339 28.96 21.68 -23.63
C GLY A 339 29.65 21.83 -24.99
#